data_AF-A0A498J1Q7-F1
#
_entry.id   AF-A0A498J1Q7-F1
#
_cell.length_a   1.000
_cell.length_b   1.000
_cell.length_c   1.000
_cell.angle_alpha   90.00
_cell.angle_beta   90.00
_cell.angle_gamma   90.00
#
_symmetry.space_group_name_H-M   'P 1'
#
loop_
_entity.id
_entity.type
_entity.pdbx_description
1 polymer ?
#
loop_
_entity_poly.entity_id
_entity_poly.type
_entity_poly.pdbx_seq_one_letter_code
_entity_poly.pdbx_strand_id
1 'polypeptide(L)'
;MEDDERRKLLEMSDAQLLDVQRFCNRFPDTDVNYEVLGCESINAGEDKITLQVSLNRDLDGRTEVGPVDAPRYPKGKEEGWWLVVGDTKTDSLLDIKKVSVQKKSKIKLEFAASAAETAGKKTYTLYFMCDSYMGCDQEISVDIN
;
A
#
# COMPACT_ATOMS: atom_id res chain seq x y z
N MET A 1 -6.68 18.89 12.46
CA MET A 1 -6.06 19.78 13.46
C MET A 1 -6.35 21.19 13.00
N GLU A 2 -6.88 22.03 13.88
CA GLU A 2 -7.19 23.42 13.55
C GLU A 2 -5.90 24.25 13.40
N ASP A 3 -5.97 25.34 12.63
CA ASP A 3 -4.79 26.15 12.29
C ASP A 3 -4.09 26.76 13.51
N ASP A 4 -4.86 27.21 14.50
CA ASP A 4 -4.34 27.81 15.73
C ASP A 4 -3.58 26.79 16.60
N GLU A 5 -4.10 25.55 16.67
CA GLU A 5 -3.43 24.45 17.38
C GLU A 5 -2.12 24.07 16.70
N ARG A 6 -2.13 23.98 15.36
CA ARG A 6 -0.94 23.69 14.55
C ARG A 6 0.15 24.74 14.74
N ARG A 7 -0.20 26.02 14.70
CA ARG A 7 0.76 27.13 14.88
C ARG A 7 1.37 27.11 16.28
N LYS A 8 0.54 26.89 17.30
CA LYS A 8 0.99 26.80 18.69
C LYS A 8 1.91 25.61 18.95
N LEU A 9 1.65 24.47 18.29
CA LEU A 9 2.44 23.25 18.48
C LEU A 9 3.80 23.30 17.77
N LEU A 10 3.84 23.80 16.53
CA LEU A 10 5.03 23.72 15.69
C LEU A 10 6.04 24.85 15.97
N GLU A 11 5.58 26.02 16.41
CA GLU A 11 6.43 27.19 16.69
C GLU A 11 7.35 27.57 15.50
N MET A 12 6.87 27.36 14.27
CA MET A 12 7.60 27.60 13.02
C MET A 12 7.26 28.95 12.39
N SER A 13 8.18 29.50 11.59
CA SER A 13 7.90 30.65 10.71
C SER A 13 6.88 30.30 9.61
N ASP A 14 6.22 31.30 9.03
CA ASP A 14 5.26 31.09 7.95
C ASP A 14 5.90 30.39 6.73
N ALA A 15 7.16 30.68 6.41
CA ALA A 15 7.89 30.01 5.34
C ALA A 15 8.06 28.51 5.61
N GLN A 16 8.44 28.14 6.83
CA GLN A 16 8.58 26.73 7.23
C GLN A 16 7.22 26.02 7.27
N LEU A 17 6.16 26.70 7.72
CA LEU A 17 4.81 26.14 7.70
C LEU A 17 4.32 25.84 6.28
N LEU A 18 4.66 26.71 5.31
CA LEU A 18 4.39 26.47 3.90
C LEU A 18 5.13 25.23 3.38
N ASP A 19 6.40 25.03 3.78
CA ASP A 19 7.16 23.85 3.38
C ASP A 19 6.57 22.56 4.00
N VAL A 20 6.18 22.60 5.27
CA VAL A 20 5.47 21.49 5.92
C VAL A 20 4.15 21.20 5.21
N GLN A 21 3.38 22.22 4.87
CA GLN A 21 2.12 22.06 4.14
C GLN A 21 2.33 21.42 2.77
N ARG A 22 3.37 21.81 2.03
CA ARG A 22 3.71 21.20 0.74
C ARG A 22 3.99 19.70 0.90
N PHE A 23 4.77 19.34 1.92
CA PHE A 23 5.04 17.94 2.22
C PHE A 23 3.77 17.17 2.60
N CYS A 24 2.97 17.69 3.52
CA CYS A 24 1.71 17.06 3.95
C CYS A 24 0.73 16.86 2.80
N ASN A 25 0.60 17.86 1.92
CA ASN A 25 -0.24 17.77 0.74
C ASN A 25 0.25 16.65 -0.19
N ARG A 26 1.56 16.42 -0.27
CA ARG A 26 2.17 15.42 -1.15
C ARG A 26 2.20 14.01 -0.54
N PHE A 27 2.17 13.91 0.78
CA PHE A 27 2.16 12.65 1.51
C PHE A 27 1.01 11.74 1.00
N PRO A 28 1.24 10.43 0.83
CA PRO A 28 0.22 9.57 0.25
C PRO A 28 -0.96 9.36 1.18
N ASP A 29 -2.16 9.53 0.62
CA ASP A 29 -3.42 9.12 1.23
C ASP A 29 -4.09 8.09 0.31
N THR A 30 -4.09 6.83 0.72
CA THR A 30 -4.48 5.70 -0.13
C THR A 30 -5.35 4.70 0.62
N ASP A 31 -6.42 4.25 -0.04
CA ASP A 31 -7.23 3.12 0.38
C ASP A 31 -6.83 1.86 -0.38
N VAL A 32 -6.66 0.77 0.35
CA VAL A 32 -6.39 -0.56 -0.19
C VAL A 32 -7.59 -1.46 0.07
N ASN A 33 -8.17 -1.99 -1.00
CA ASN A 33 -9.23 -3.00 -0.92
C ASN A 33 -8.79 -4.26 -1.65
N TYR A 34 -9.27 -5.43 -1.23
CA TYR A 34 -8.97 -6.68 -1.90
C TYR A 34 -10.22 -7.56 -2.07
N GLU A 35 -10.16 -8.42 -3.08
CA GLU A 35 -11.12 -9.50 -3.31
C GLU A 35 -10.38 -10.74 -3.78
N VAL A 36 -10.78 -11.91 -3.29
CA VAL A 36 -10.24 -13.19 -3.76
C VAL A 36 -11.12 -13.68 -4.90
N LEU A 37 -10.54 -13.86 -6.08
CA LEU A 37 -11.26 -14.32 -7.26
C LEU A 37 -11.26 -15.85 -7.33
N GLY A 38 -12.40 -16.44 -7.70
CA GLY A 38 -12.53 -17.87 -7.97
C GLY A 38 -12.94 -18.76 -6.79
N CYS A 39 -13.43 -18.18 -5.69
CA CYS A 39 -13.77 -18.95 -4.48
C CYS A 39 -15.17 -19.57 -4.51
N GLU A 40 -15.25 -20.87 -4.83
CA GLU A 40 -16.23 -21.77 -4.20
C GLU A 40 -15.52 -22.93 -3.46
N SER A 41 -14.39 -23.41 -3.97
CA SER A 41 -13.50 -24.38 -3.29
C SER A 41 -12.09 -24.31 -3.87
N ILE A 42 -11.06 -24.16 -3.05
CA ILE A 42 -9.65 -24.16 -3.47
C ILE A 42 -8.98 -25.47 -3.04
N ASN A 43 -8.44 -26.23 -3.99
CA ASN A 43 -7.68 -27.44 -3.72
C ASN A 43 -6.23 -27.07 -3.42
N ALA A 44 -5.76 -27.42 -2.22
CA ALA A 44 -4.40 -27.16 -1.78
C ALA A 44 -3.38 -27.83 -2.73
N GLY A 45 -2.37 -27.07 -3.18
CA GLY A 45 -1.27 -27.57 -4.01
C GLY A 45 -1.50 -27.59 -5.53
N GLU A 46 -2.74 -27.56 -6.00
CA GLU A 46 -3.06 -27.58 -7.44
C GLU A 46 -3.60 -26.23 -7.92
N ASP A 47 -4.42 -25.57 -7.11
CA ASP A 47 -5.08 -24.34 -7.50
C ASP A 47 -4.23 -23.09 -7.22
N LYS A 48 -4.36 -22.12 -8.13
CA LYS A 48 -3.81 -20.77 -7.97
C LYS A 48 -4.85 -19.85 -7.35
N ILE A 49 -4.44 -19.16 -6.30
CA ILE A 49 -5.23 -18.11 -5.67
C ILE A 49 -4.94 -16.82 -6.43
N THR A 50 -6.01 -16.15 -6.88
CA THR A 50 -5.91 -14.83 -7.49
C THR A 50 -6.49 -13.78 -6.55
N LEU A 51 -5.62 -12.94 -5.99
CA LEU A 51 -6.01 -11.82 -5.14
C LEU A 51 -6.06 -10.55 -6.01
N GLN A 52 -7.25 -9.99 -6.22
CA GLN A 52 -7.41 -8.72 -6.91
C GLN A 52 -7.41 -7.58 -5.89
N VAL A 53 -6.39 -6.73 -5.95
CA VAL A 53 -6.21 -5.55 -5.10
C VAL A 53 -6.66 -4.31 -5.88
N SER A 54 -7.55 -3.54 -5.27
CA SER A 54 -7.99 -2.23 -5.75
C SER A 54 -7.40 -1.13 -4.89
N LEU A 55 -6.55 -0.31 -5.49
CA LEU A 55 -5.92 0.84 -4.87
C LEU A 55 -6.65 2.10 -5.30
N ASN A 56 -6.96 2.97 -4.33
CA ASN A 56 -7.53 4.28 -4.57
C ASN A 56 -6.70 5.32 -3.84
N ARG A 57 -6.35 6.43 -4.49
CA ARG A 57 -5.60 7.52 -3.89
C ARG A 57 -6.46 8.78 -3.88
N ASP A 58 -6.52 9.44 -2.73
CA ASP A 58 -7.04 10.80 -2.69
C ASP A 58 -5.97 11.78 -3.18
N LEU A 59 -6.37 12.59 -4.16
CA LEU A 59 -5.51 13.60 -4.76
C LEU A 59 -5.79 15.00 -4.22
N ASP A 60 -6.78 15.18 -3.32
CA ASP A 60 -7.14 16.46 -2.72
C ASP A 60 -7.32 17.56 -3.80
N GLY A 61 -8.14 17.25 -4.81
CA GLY A 61 -8.42 18.14 -5.94
C GLY A 61 -7.34 18.20 -7.04
N ARG A 62 -6.20 17.51 -6.90
CA ARG A 62 -5.16 17.45 -7.95
C ARG A 62 -5.49 16.46 -9.06
N THR A 63 -4.86 16.65 -10.22
CA THR A 63 -5.04 15.79 -11.40
C THR A 63 -4.07 14.60 -11.44
N GLU A 64 -2.87 14.75 -10.89
CA GLU A 64 -1.80 13.74 -10.98
C GLU A 64 -0.88 13.72 -9.76
N VAL A 65 -0.16 12.61 -9.60
CA VAL A 65 0.93 12.46 -8.63
C VAL A 65 2.24 12.80 -9.35
N GLY A 66 2.71 14.04 -9.22
CA GLY A 66 4.09 14.37 -9.62
C GLY A 66 5.18 13.79 -8.68
N PRO A 67 6.40 14.37 -8.71
CA PRO A 67 7.56 13.83 -8.00
C PRO A 67 7.46 13.93 -6.48
N VAL A 68 8.13 13.00 -5.81
CA VAL A 68 8.27 12.90 -4.34
C VAL A 68 8.95 14.14 -3.78
N ASP A 69 8.44 14.64 -2.65
CA ASP A 69 9.09 15.71 -1.89
C ASP A 69 10.19 15.12 -1.00
N ALA A 70 11.40 15.05 -1.55
CA ALA A 70 12.58 14.49 -0.89
C ALA A 70 13.80 15.40 -1.03
N PRO A 71 13.87 16.52 -0.30
CA PRO A 71 14.92 17.55 -0.48
C PRO A 71 16.33 17.06 -0.13
N ARG A 72 16.45 15.97 0.64
CA ARG A 72 17.73 15.33 0.99
C ARG A 72 18.14 14.24 -0.02
N TYR A 73 17.28 13.90 -0.97
CA TYR A 73 17.58 12.92 -2.02
C TYR A 73 18.13 13.66 -3.26
N PRO A 74 19.27 13.25 -3.82
CA PRO A 74 20.02 14.06 -4.80
C PRO A 74 19.39 14.12 -6.20
N LYS A 75 18.33 13.36 -6.47
CA LYS A 75 17.70 13.25 -7.80
C LYS A 75 16.19 13.41 -7.69
N GLY A 76 15.53 13.77 -8.79
CA GLY A 76 14.08 13.61 -8.89
C GLY A 76 13.68 12.14 -8.68
N LYS A 77 12.59 11.91 -7.94
CA LYS A 77 12.08 10.57 -7.64
C LYS A 77 10.58 10.54 -7.91
N GLU A 78 10.18 9.58 -8.73
CA GLU A 78 8.76 9.20 -8.86
C GLU A 78 8.41 8.19 -7.76
N GLU A 79 7.23 8.35 -7.18
CA GLU A 79 6.74 7.51 -6.10
C GLU A 79 6.47 6.08 -6.61
N GLY A 80 6.95 5.08 -5.88
CA GLY A 80 6.72 3.67 -6.18
C GLY A 80 6.20 2.91 -4.97
N TRP A 81 5.47 1.83 -5.24
CA TRP A 81 4.88 0.97 -4.23
C TRP A 81 5.18 -0.49 -4.50
N TRP A 82 5.19 -1.26 -3.43
CA TRP A 82 5.23 -2.71 -3.47
C TRP A 82 3.92 -3.27 -2.92
N LEU A 83 3.29 -4.14 -3.70
CA LEU A 83 2.27 -5.06 -3.22
C LEU A 83 2.93 -6.41 -2.97
N VAL A 84 2.88 -6.89 -1.74
CA VAL A 84 3.49 -8.16 -1.34
C VAL A 84 2.45 -9.02 -0.66
N VAL A 85 2.31 -10.27 -1.09
CA VAL A 85 1.54 -11.28 -0.36
C VAL A 85 2.53 -12.23 0.29
N GLY A 86 2.37 -12.43 1.60
CA GLY A 86 3.21 -13.33 2.38
C GLY A 86 2.41 -14.20 3.34
N ASP A 87 3.06 -15.26 3.80
CA ASP A 87 2.61 -16.08 4.92
C ASP A 87 3.59 -15.86 6.08
N THR A 88 3.09 -15.23 7.14
CA THR A 88 3.87 -14.86 8.33
C THR A 88 4.21 -16.06 9.20
N LYS A 89 3.48 -17.18 9.08
CA LYS A 89 3.76 -18.39 9.86
C LYS A 89 4.97 -19.14 9.30
N THR A 90 5.11 -19.15 7.98
CA THR A 90 6.21 -19.82 7.28
C THR A 90 7.33 -18.86 6.87
N ASP A 91 7.18 -17.56 7.17
CA ASP A 91 8.11 -16.50 6.76
C ASP A 91 8.39 -16.52 5.25
N SER A 92 7.34 -16.73 4.45
CA SER A 92 7.47 -16.91 3.00
C SER A 92 6.76 -15.82 2.22
N LEU A 93 7.47 -15.22 1.26
CA LEU A 93 6.90 -14.34 0.24
C LEU A 93 6.28 -15.17 -0.88
N LEU A 94 5.01 -14.91 -1.18
CA LEU A 94 4.21 -15.69 -2.14
C LEU A 94 4.11 -15.01 -3.50
N ASP A 95 3.86 -13.70 -3.53
CA ASP A 95 3.91 -12.88 -4.75
C ASP A 95 4.31 -11.44 -4.40
N ILE A 96 4.94 -10.76 -5.36
CA ILE A 96 5.39 -9.37 -5.22
C ILE A 96 5.27 -8.62 -6.53
N LYS A 97 4.66 -7.43 -6.50
CA LYS A 97 4.54 -6.54 -7.66
C LYS A 97 4.92 -5.12 -7.29
N LYS A 98 5.77 -4.51 -8.13
CA LYS A 98 6.01 -3.07 -8.10
C LYS A 98 4.91 -2.35 -8.86
N VAL A 99 4.31 -1.35 -8.24
CA VAL A 99 3.17 -0.60 -8.80
C VAL A 99 3.36 0.90 -8.62
N SER A 100 2.67 1.68 -9.45
CA SER A 100 2.57 3.14 -9.33
C SER A 100 1.10 3.50 -9.16
N VAL A 101 0.77 4.31 -8.15
CA VAL A 101 -0.62 4.67 -7.83
C VAL A 101 -0.88 6.13 -8.16
N GLN A 102 -1.51 6.36 -9.31
CA GLN A 102 -1.87 7.72 -9.74
C GLN A 102 -3.21 8.17 -9.15
N LYS A 103 -4.30 7.42 -9.40
CA LYS A 103 -5.63 7.70 -8.84
C LYS A 103 -6.36 6.43 -8.43
N LYS A 104 -6.54 5.52 -9.40
CA LYS A 104 -7.10 4.20 -9.17
C LYS A 104 -6.28 3.16 -9.91
N SER A 105 -6.07 2.01 -9.29
CA SER A 105 -5.38 0.90 -9.93
C SER A 105 -5.97 -0.42 -9.47
N LYS A 106 -6.06 -1.38 -10.38
CA LYS A 106 -6.45 -2.75 -10.07
C LYS A 106 -5.31 -3.67 -10.45
N ILE A 107 -4.81 -4.42 -9.48
CA ILE A 107 -3.66 -5.29 -9.64
C ILE A 107 -4.05 -6.68 -9.16
N LYS A 108 -3.72 -7.70 -9.95
CA LYS A 108 -3.90 -9.10 -9.55
C LYS A 108 -2.58 -9.63 -9.02
N LEU A 109 -2.61 -10.30 -7.89
CA LEU A 109 -1.51 -11.09 -7.34
C LEU A 109 -1.91 -12.56 -7.44
N GLU A 110 -0.99 -13.40 -7.90
CA GLU A 110 -1.26 -14.82 -8.16
C GLU A 110 -0.23 -15.68 -7.46
N PHE A 111 -0.69 -16.57 -6.59
CA PHE A 111 0.18 -17.47 -5.84
C PHE A 111 -0.46 -18.84 -5.66
N ALA A 112 0.38 -19.86 -5.45
CA ALA A 112 -0.10 -21.22 -5.22
C ALA A 112 -0.65 -21.37 -3.80
N ALA A 113 -1.79 -22.06 -3.66
CA ALA A 113 -2.24 -22.52 -2.35
C ALA A 113 -1.21 -23.54 -1.83
N SER A 114 -0.59 -23.27 -0.68
CA SER A 114 0.40 -24.18 -0.11
C SER A 114 -0.21 -25.57 0.15
N ALA A 115 0.41 -26.61 -0.40
CA ALA A 115 0.02 -28.01 -0.18
C ALA A 115 0.36 -28.52 1.24
N ALA A 116 1.18 -27.78 1.99
CA ALA A 116 1.79 -28.25 3.22
C ALA A 116 0.87 -28.17 4.46
N GLU A 117 -0.32 -27.59 4.34
CA GLU A 117 -1.23 -27.39 5.47
C GLU A 117 -2.59 -28.05 5.23
N THR A 118 -3.15 -28.63 6.30
CA THR A 118 -4.43 -29.32 6.36
C THR A 118 -5.57 -28.44 5.83
N ALA A 119 -6.49 -29.03 5.06
CA ALA A 119 -7.71 -28.36 4.58
C ALA A 119 -8.37 -27.51 5.68
N GLY A 120 -8.60 -26.22 5.40
CA GLY A 120 -9.18 -25.28 6.34
C GLY A 120 -8.78 -23.82 6.07
N LYS A 121 -9.32 -22.93 6.91
CA LYS A 121 -9.09 -21.47 6.82
C LYS A 121 -7.60 -21.14 6.95
N LYS A 122 -7.05 -20.48 5.94
CA LYS A 122 -5.68 -19.96 5.91
C LYS A 122 -5.68 -18.44 5.87
N THR A 123 -4.83 -17.84 6.69
CA THR A 123 -4.64 -16.39 6.76
C THR A 123 -3.30 -16.04 6.14
N TYR A 124 -3.33 -15.15 5.15
CA TYR A 124 -2.18 -14.53 4.52
C TYR A 124 -2.12 -13.06 4.93
N THR A 125 -0.99 -12.40 4.64
CA THR A 125 -0.82 -10.98 4.85
C THR A 125 -0.52 -10.28 3.53
N LEU A 126 -1.31 -9.26 3.21
CA LEU A 126 -1.06 -8.33 2.11
C LEU A 126 -0.38 -7.08 2.67
N TYR A 127 0.82 -6.79 2.18
CA TYR A 127 1.55 -5.55 2.46
C TYR A 127 1.47 -4.61 1.27
N PHE A 128 1.15 -3.36 1.53
CA PHE A 128 1.25 -2.26 0.58
C PHE A 128 2.26 -1.25 1.11
N MET A 129 3.46 -1.26 0.55
CA MET A 129 4.62 -0.54 1.09
C MET A 129 5.13 0.53 0.14
N CYS A 130 5.39 1.73 0.66
CA CYS A 130 5.94 2.84 -0.10
C CYS A 130 7.47 2.77 -0.16
N ASP A 131 8.06 3.07 -1.32
CA ASP A 131 9.52 3.16 -1.46
C ASP A 131 10.09 4.56 -1.17
N SER A 132 9.24 5.53 -0.84
CA SER A 132 9.57 6.96 -0.83
C SER A 132 9.17 7.71 0.45
N TYR A 133 8.11 7.27 1.14
CA TYR A 133 7.63 7.86 2.38
C TYR A 133 7.60 6.81 3.48
N MET A 134 7.81 7.25 4.72
CA MET A 134 7.66 6.39 5.91
C MET A 134 6.31 6.65 6.57
N GLY A 135 5.70 5.59 7.12
CA GLY A 135 4.46 5.70 7.90
C GLY A 135 3.17 5.67 7.09
N CYS A 136 3.23 5.35 5.79
CA CYS A 136 2.06 5.12 4.93
C CYS A 136 1.92 3.66 4.47
N ASP A 137 2.76 2.77 4.97
CA ASP A 137 2.67 1.34 4.70
C ASP A 137 1.42 0.76 5.37
N GLN A 138 0.74 -0.15 4.67
CA GLN A 138 -0.46 -0.81 5.17
C GLN A 138 -0.26 -2.33 5.18
N GLU A 139 -0.76 -2.95 6.25
CA GLU A 139 -0.77 -4.39 6.45
C GLU A 139 -2.22 -4.86 6.59
N ILE A 140 -2.63 -5.84 5.78
CA ILE A 140 -4.00 -6.32 5.72
C ILE A 140 -4.01 -7.84 5.82
N SER A 141 -4.77 -8.37 6.78
CA SER A 141 -5.03 -9.81 6.89
C SER A 141 -6.01 -10.26 5.82
N VAL A 142 -5.60 -11.29 5.06
CA VAL A 142 -6.36 -11.91 3.99
C VAL A 142 -6.72 -13.33 4.39
N ASP A 143 -7.98 -13.55 4.72
CA ASP A 143 -8.50 -14.85 5.12
C ASP A 143 -9.10 -15.58 3.90
N ILE A 144 -8.64 -16.82 3.67
CA ILE A 144 -9.08 -17.68 2.57
C ILE A 144 -9.51 -19.03 3.15
N ASN A 145 -10.66 -19.55 2.71
CA ASN A 145 -11.20 -20.84 3.12
C ASN A 145 -10.89 -21.94 2.11
#